data_AF-A0A9K3PUT4-F1
#
_entry.id   AF-A0A9K3PUT4-F1
#
_cell.length_a   1.000
_cell.length_b   1.000
_cell.length_c   1.000
_cell.angle_alpha   90.00
_cell.angle_beta   90.00
_cell.angle_gamma   90.00
#
_symmetry.space_group_name_H-M   'P 1'
#
loop_
_entity.id
_entity.type
_entity.pdbx_description
1 polymer ?
#
loop_
_entity_poly.entity_id
_entity_poly.type
_entity_poly.pdbx_seq_one_letter_code
_entity_poly.pdbx_strand_id
1 'polypeptide(L)'
;MIGGARSSGSVSSGGSTHSSCRTLCVPECIVDKRRKAIVGPSYSSLEISEELASVVAKKAFAFGVQIVDETLNAEDRHGQAGLIQNPHLATQDSIPPSEKKQKVVDRYGNCTQQKPPAIKKPKSEQRISAIPITALHNVVNDTIKGVKYNASGVAVMINSDTGTTKAIEFQRKGDDIDRSKSINVELFSDGENSRVETIPWTYGIDISCGDPARKKAFEFTDPNLSFEVVGPNFQYKIGQRIGMAIYRNYEFDFMSTGENDIYANNGWDRSLSKDDIFQVFGPDHSVSIHTGVITHLSSDGRTFGHDINTYKGCSGAIVFLLDKYQDGLIADDDAGKAIAIHVGCGPGSTKMNIAFTVRHLLVVEASGSPSLNLGNKRQAGS
;
A
#
# COMPACT_ATOMS: atom_id res chain seq x y z
N MET A 1 -31.19 50.94 -48.21
CA MET A 1 -30.81 49.52 -48.35
C MET A 1 -29.46 49.35 -47.68
N ILE A 2 -29.43 48.72 -46.51
CA ILE A 2 -28.24 48.56 -45.67
C ILE A 2 -27.88 47.07 -45.74
N GLY A 3 -26.75 46.74 -46.36
CA GLY A 3 -26.24 45.37 -46.49
C GLY A 3 -25.34 45.02 -45.32
N GLY A 4 -25.81 44.13 -44.45
CA GLY A 4 -25.05 43.57 -43.34
C GLY A 4 -24.28 42.32 -43.77
N ALA A 5 -22.96 42.33 -43.56
CA ALA A 5 -22.13 41.14 -43.65
C ALA A 5 -22.16 40.41 -42.29
N ARG A 6 -22.63 39.15 -42.29
CA ARG A 6 -22.50 38.23 -41.16
C ARG A 6 -21.32 37.30 -41.41
N SER A 7 -20.32 37.35 -40.55
CA SER A 7 -19.25 36.35 -40.50
C SER A 7 -19.75 35.13 -39.70
N SER A 8 -19.70 33.97 -40.34
CA SER A 8 -19.94 32.66 -39.73
C SER A 8 -18.66 32.18 -39.06
N GLY A 9 -18.59 32.31 -37.73
CA GLY A 9 -17.54 31.68 -36.93
C GLY A 9 -17.83 30.20 -36.71
N SER A 10 -17.02 29.32 -37.30
CA SER A 10 -17.02 27.90 -37.01
C SER A 10 -16.35 27.65 -35.66
N VAL A 11 -17.12 27.21 -34.67
CA VAL A 11 -16.58 26.74 -33.38
C VAL A 11 -16.07 25.33 -33.60
N SER A 12 -14.74 25.17 -33.71
CA SER A 12 -14.08 23.88 -33.69
C SER A 12 -14.04 23.36 -32.25
N SER A 13 -14.92 22.40 -31.96
CA SER A 13 -14.81 21.56 -30.76
C SER A 13 -13.55 20.72 -30.87
N GLY A 14 -12.47 21.20 -30.26
CA GLY A 14 -11.22 20.46 -30.09
C GLY A 14 -11.45 19.24 -29.19
N GLY A 15 -11.76 18.10 -29.81
CA GLY A 15 -11.69 16.81 -29.16
C GLY A 15 -10.24 16.51 -28.83
N SER A 16 -9.89 16.60 -27.55
CA SER A 16 -8.63 16.08 -27.02
C SER A 16 -8.64 14.57 -27.17
N THR A 17 -8.10 14.08 -28.29
CA THR A 17 -7.76 12.67 -28.46
C THR A 17 -6.63 12.36 -27.50
N HIS A 18 -6.97 11.81 -26.33
CA HIS A 18 -6.00 11.21 -25.43
C HIS A 18 -5.18 10.18 -26.21
N SER A 19 -3.92 10.51 -26.44
CA SER A 19 -2.89 9.61 -26.95
C SER A 19 -2.98 8.28 -26.20
N SER A 20 -3.18 7.20 -26.95
CA SER A 20 -3.24 5.82 -26.48
C SER A 20 -1.85 5.34 -26.04
N CYS A 21 -1.30 6.00 -25.02
CA CYS A 21 0.04 5.77 -24.52
C CYS A 21 0.14 4.40 -23.83
N ARG A 22 1.28 3.75 -23.97
CA ARG A 22 1.60 2.39 -23.53
C ARG A 22 1.77 2.26 -22.01
N THR A 23 0.86 2.83 -21.22
CA THR A 23 0.99 2.76 -19.75
C THR A 23 0.61 1.36 -19.26
N LEU A 24 1.60 0.69 -18.68
CA LEU A 24 1.63 -0.73 -18.29
C LEU A 24 1.18 -1.01 -16.86
N CYS A 25 0.59 -0.01 -16.20
CA CYS A 25 0.14 -0.08 -14.81
C CYS A 25 -1.35 0.25 -14.77
N VAL A 26 -2.03 -0.24 -13.74
CA VAL A 26 -3.28 0.37 -13.28
C VAL A 26 -3.04 1.88 -13.27
N PRO A 27 -3.90 2.69 -13.90
CA PRO A 27 -3.64 4.11 -13.98
C PRO A 27 -3.44 4.65 -12.54
N GLU A 28 -2.34 5.34 -12.33
CA GLU A 28 -1.90 5.87 -11.03
C GLU A 28 -1.49 7.32 -11.31
N CYS A 29 -2.45 8.22 -11.48
CA CYS A 29 -2.14 9.62 -11.81
C CYS A 29 -3.22 10.55 -11.27
N ILE A 30 -3.24 10.77 -9.96
CA ILE A 30 -3.75 12.03 -9.43
C ILE A 30 -2.55 12.76 -8.87
N VAL A 31 -2.09 13.76 -9.61
CA VAL A 31 -1.04 14.62 -9.10
C VAL A 31 -1.50 16.06 -9.16
N ASP A 32 -1.99 16.55 -8.02
CA ASP A 32 -2.21 17.97 -7.80
C ASP A 32 -0.90 18.62 -7.36
N LYS A 33 -0.32 19.44 -8.24
CA LYS A 33 0.91 20.20 -7.96
C LYS A 33 0.81 21.15 -6.77
N ARG A 34 -0.40 21.46 -6.30
CA ARG A 34 -0.62 22.30 -5.10
C ARG A 34 -0.45 21.51 -3.81
N ARG A 35 -0.53 20.19 -3.87
CA ARG A 35 -0.30 19.30 -2.74
C ARG A 35 1.18 18.94 -2.70
N LYS A 36 1.78 19.14 -1.54
CA LYS A 36 3.19 18.87 -1.31
C LYS A 36 3.34 17.61 -0.47
N ALA A 37 4.29 16.77 -0.85
CA ALA A 37 4.74 15.68 -0.02
C ALA A 37 5.43 16.23 1.24
N ILE A 38 5.25 15.52 2.35
CA ILE A 38 5.94 15.81 3.61
C ILE A 38 7.16 14.91 3.68
N VAL A 39 8.35 15.51 3.86
CA VAL A 39 9.64 14.86 3.65
C VAL A 39 10.58 15.09 4.85
N GLY A 40 11.26 14.04 5.29
CA GLY A 40 12.43 14.14 6.16
C GLY A 40 12.14 14.51 7.63
N PRO A 41 13.19 14.69 8.46
CA PRO A 41 13.07 14.79 9.91
C PRO A 41 12.39 16.08 10.41
N SER A 42 12.03 17.00 9.52
CA SER A 42 11.28 18.21 9.84
C SER A 42 9.89 18.12 9.21
N TYR A 43 9.09 17.16 9.69
CA TYR A 43 7.72 16.89 9.24
C TYR A 43 6.72 17.98 9.69
N SER A 44 7.10 19.26 9.68
CA SER A 44 6.22 20.35 10.07
C SER A 44 5.19 20.65 8.98
N SER A 45 4.18 19.78 8.91
CA SER A 45 2.97 20.03 8.15
C SER A 45 1.83 20.44 9.10
N LEU A 46 0.89 21.21 8.55
CA LEU A 46 -0.37 21.48 9.23
C LEU A 46 -1.16 20.18 9.41
N GLU A 47 -1.02 19.19 8.52
CA GLU A 47 -1.96 18.06 8.42
C GLU A 47 -1.60 16.82 9.23
N ILE A 48 -0.36 16.70 9.71
CA ILE A 48 0.14 15.58 10.51
C ILE A 48 1.09 16.11 11.60
N SER A 49 1.13 15.51 12.79
CA SER A 49 2.20 15.82 13.75
C SER A 49 3.54 15.23 13.32
N GLU A 50 4.62 15.84 13.82
CA GLU A 50 5.97 15.34 13.62
C GLU A 50 6.17 13.95 14.24
N GLU A 51 5.53 13.69 15.39
CA GLU A 51 5.55 12.39 16.05
C GLU A 51 4.93 11.31 15.18
N LEU A 52 3.70 11.53 14.68
CA LEU A 52 3.03 10.56 13.84
C LEU A 52 3.79 10.36 12.52
N ALA A 53 4.26 11.44 11.90
CA ALA A 53 5.04 11.37 10.67
C ALA A 53 6.33 10.56 10.82
N SER A 54 7.05 10.77 11.92
CA SER A 54 8.24 9.99 12.27
C SER A 54 7.93 8.51 12.46
N VAL A 55 6.79 8.16 13.05
CA VAL A 55 6.36 6.77 13.26
C VAL A 55 5.98 6.08 11.94
N VAL A 56 5.15 6.71 11.12
CA VAL A 56 4.64 6.08 9.87
C VAL A 56 5.69 6.02 8.76
N ALA A 57 6.68 6.93 8.77
CA ALA A 57 7.77 6.89 7.80
C ALA A 57 8.57 5.57 7.88
N LYS A 58 8.78 5.03 9.09
CA LYS A 58 9.50 3.76 9.32
C LYS A 58 8.73 2.53 8.82
N LYS A 59 7.44 2.70 8.52
CA LYS A 59 6.53 1.64 8.09
C LYS A 59 6.30 1.65 6.58
N ALA A 60 6.99 2.52 5.84
CA ALA A 60 6.95 2.55 4.39
C ALA A 60 7.93 1.53 3.81
N PHE A 61 7.44 0.62 2.96
CA PHE A 61 8.26 -0.37 2.29
C PHE A 61 8.06 -0.28 0.78
N ALA A 62 9.16 -0.15 0.04
CA ALA A 62 9.10 -0.37 -1.40
C ALA A 62 8.94 -1.86 -1.69
N PHE A 63 8.24 -2.13 -2.78
CA PHE A 63 7.99 -3.47 -3.30
C PHE A 63 8.63 -3.62 -4.68
N GLY A 64 9.73 -4.38 -4.74
CA GLY A 64 10.36 -4.73 -6.00
C GLY A 64 9.67 -5.94 -6.65
N VAL A 65 9.27 -5.80 -7.92
CA VAL A 65 8.72 -6.89 -8.72
C VAL A 65 9.48 -6.96 -10.03
N GLN A 66 9.94 -8.15 -10.42
CA GLN A 66 10.42 -8.37 -11.76
C GLN A 66 9.29 -8.93 -12.61
N ILE A 67 9.03 -8.27 -13.72
CA ILE A 67 8.03 -8.70 -14.69
C ILE A 67 8.74 -9.22 -15.94
N VAL A 68 8.35 -10.40 -16.39
CA VAL A 68 8.90 -11.01 -17.60
C VAL A 68 7.83 -11.08 -18.67
N ASP A 69 8.12 -10.50 -19.83
CA ASP A 69 7.24 -10.55 -21.00
C ASP A 69 7.39 -11.86 -21.80
N GLU A 70 6.61 -12.00 -22.88
CA GLU A 70 6.64 -13.18 -23.76
C GLU A 70 7.96 -13.37 -24.51
N THR A 71 8.77 -12.30 -24.62
CA THR A 71 10.10 -12.33 -25.23
C THR A 71 11.21 -12.64 -24.22
N LEU A 72 10.84 -12.98 -22.98
CA LEU A 72 11.74 -13.22 -21.85
C LEU A 72 12.53 -11.98 -21.42
N ASN A 73 12.11 -10.79 -21.84
CA ASN A 73 12.69 -9.55 -21.35
C ASN A 73 12.14 -9.29 -19.94
N ALA A 74 13.06 -9.15 -18.99
CA ALA A 74 12.75 -8.79 -17.63
C ALA A 74 12.76 -7.26 -17.48
N GLU A 75 11.69 -6.71 -16.93
CA GLU A 75 11.56 -5.32 -16.52
C GLU A 75 11.38 -5.27 -15.00
N ASP A 76 12.22 -4.49 -14.32
CA ASP A 76 12.02 -4.22 -12.91
C ASP A 76 10.90 -3.19 -12.74
N ARG A 77 9.96 -3.51 -11.87
CA ARG A 77 8.84 -2.66 -11.47
C ARG A 77 8.87 -2.40 -9.99
N HIS A 78 8.23 -1.30 -9.63
CA HIS A 78 8.13 -0.81 -8.28
C HIS A 78 6.66 -0.69 -7.90
N GLY A 79 6.34 -1.11 -6.69
CA GLY A 79 5.09 -0.84 -5.99
C GLY A 79 5.41 -0.55 -4.53
N GLN A 80 4.41 -0.65 -3.68
CA GLN A 80 4.57 -0.58 -2.23
C GLN A 80 4.06 -1.87 -1.58
N ALA A 81 4.50 -2.09 -0.35
CA ALA A 81 3.96 -3.10 0.54
C ALA A 81 3.89 -2.52 1.96
N GLY A 82 3.18 -3.21 2.84
CA GLY A 82 3.13 -2.87 4.25
C GLY A 82 3.03 -4.11 5.14
N LEU A 83 3.13 -3.88 6.44
CA LEU A 83 2.99 -4.90 7.47
C LEU A 83 1.78 -4.55 8.33
N ILE A 84 0.83 -5.49 8.45
CA ILE A 84 -0.32 -5.36 9.34
C ILE A 84 -0.10 -6.22 10.58
N GLN A 85 -0.25 -5.63 11.76
CA GLN A 85 -0.22 -6.37 13.01
C GLN A 85 -1.39 -7.35 13.09
N ASN A 86 -1.08 -8.60 13.49
CA ASN A 86 -2.09 -9.58 13.85
C ASN A 86 -1.95 -9.92 15.34
N PRO A 87 -2.73 -9.28 16.22
CA PRO A 87 -2.65 -9.52 17.66
C PRO A 87 -3.20 -10.90 18.07
N HIS A 88 -3.97 -11.56 17.20
CA HIS A 88 -4.55 -12.88 17.46
C HIS A 88 -3.56 -14.03 17.20
N LEU A 89 -2.45 -13.75 16.52
CA LEU A 89 -1.40 -14.73 16.26
C LEU A 89 -0.21 -14.50 17.20
N ALA A 90 0.04 -15.48 18.07
CA ALA A 90 1.16 -15.44 19.00
C ALA A 90 2.51 -15.43 18.25
N THR A 91 3.46 -14.65 18.75
CA THR A 91 4.84 -14.73 18.27
C THR A 91 5.51 -16.01 18.74
N GLN A 92 6.26 -16.63 17.84
CA GLN A 92 7.01 -17.85 18.10
C GLN A 92 8.42 -17.49 18.56
N ASP A 93 8.82 -18.01 19.72
CA ASP A 93 10.22 -17.99 20.12
C ASP A 93 11.03 -18.81 19.12
N SER A 94 12.12 -18.22 18.60
CA SER A 94 12.97 -18.82 17.55
C SER A 94 13.71 -20.07 18.01
N ILE A 95 13.71 -20.35 19.32
CA ILE A 95 14.37 -21.48 19.95
C ILE A 95 13.37 -22.00 20.98
N PRO A 96 12.86 -23.25 20.88
CA PRO A 96 12.19 -23.86 22.03
C PRO A 96 13.21 -23.78 23.17
N PRO A 97 12.88 -23.15 24.31
CA PRO A 97 13.85 -22.93 25.37
C PRO A 97 14.54 -24.26 25.62
N SER A 98 15.86 -24.32 25.37
CA SER A 98 16.59 -25.52 25.71
C SER A 98 16.47 -25.59 27.23
N GLU A 99 15.52 -26.37 27.72
CA GLU A 99 15.33 -26.64 29.14
C GLU A 99 16.52 -27.49 29.59
N LYS A 100 17.73 -26.92 29.58
CA LYS A 100 18.74 -27.31 30.52
C LYS A 100 18.24 -26.81 31.87
N LYS A 101 17.31 -27.59 32.46
CA LYS A 101 16.92 -27.46 33.86
C LYS A 101 18.21 -27.51 34.66
N GLN A 102 18.73 -26.36 35.06
CA GLN A 102 19.81 -26.32 36.03
C GLN A 102 19.21 -26.87 37.32
N LYS A 103 19.50 -28.15 37.61
CA LYS A 103 19.30 -28.71 38.94
C LYS A 103 20.22 -27.94 39.88
N VAL A 104 19.68 -26.95 40.56
CA VAL A 104 20.32 -26.40 41.75
C VAL A 104 20.08 -27.43 42.84
N VAL A 105 21.14 -28.14 43.22
CA VAL A 105 21.14 -29.04 44.37
C VAL A 105 21.53 -28.17 45.55
N ASP A 106 20.68 -28.09 46.58
CA ASP A 106 21.04 -27.36 47.79
C ASP A 106 22.16 -28.08 48.56
N ARG A 107 22.72 -27.43 49.59
CA ARG A 107 23.82 -27.98 50.40
C ARG A 107 23.44 -29.25 51.17
N TYR A 108 22.18 -29.68 51.13
CA TYR A 108 21.65 -30.89 51.77
C TYR A 108 21.25 -31.97 50.76
N GLY A 109 21.52 -31.77 49.47
CA GLY A 109 21.14 -32.73 48.42
C GLY A 109 19.67 -32.64 48.00
N ASN A 110 18.89 -31.71 48.54
CA ASN A 110 17.50 -31.53 48.14
C ASN A 110 17.41 -30.68 46.87
N CYS A 111 16.64 -31.18 45.91
CA CYS A 111 16.43 -30.52 44.63
C CYS A 111 15.11 -29.74 44.69
N THR A 112 15.16 -28.51 45.17
CA THR A 112 13.99 -27.61 45.14
C THR A 112 13.95 -26.90 43.79
N GLN A 113 12.91 -27.16 43.00
CA GLN A 113 12.61 -26.38 41.80
C GLN A 113 12.07 -25.01 42.25
N GLN A 114 12.95 -24.02 42.44
CA GLN A 114 12.52 -22.65 42.59
C GLN A 114 12.12 -22.11 41.22
N LYS A 115 10.83 -21.77 41.06
CA LYS A 115 10.35 -21.02 39.90
C LYS A 115 10.93 -19.60 40.02
N PRO A 116 11.80 -19.16 39.10
CA PRO A 116 12.38 -17.82 39.21
C PRO A 116 11.27 -16.76 39.21
N PRO A 117 11.44 -15.65 39.97
CA PRO A 117 10.46 -14.58 40.01
C PRO A 117 10.18 -14.08 38.59
N ALA A 118 8.90 -13.87 38.28
CA ALA A 118 8.48 -13.39 36.97
C ALA A 118 9.03 -11.98 36.73
N ILE A 119 10.15 -11.88 36.00
CA ILE A 119 10.70 -10.60 35.56
C ILE A 119 9.72 -10.01 34.54
N LYS A 120 9.07 -8.88 34.88
CA LYS A 120 8.27 -8.11 33.92
C LYS A 120 9.21 -7.58 32.85
N LYS A 121 9.20 -8.19 31.67
CA LYS A 121 9.95 -7.70 30.51
C LYS A 121 9.46 -6.31 30.12
N PRO A 122 10.34 -5.38 29.72
CA PRO A 122 9.95 -4.07 29.24
C PRO A 122 9.02 -4.21 28.02
N LYS A 123 8.03 -3.31 27.90
CA LYS A 123 7.06 -3.32 26.78
C LYS A 123 7.72 -3.31 25.39
N SER A 124 8.94 -2.75 25.29
CA SER A 124 9.76 -2.74 24.08
C SER A 124 10.24 -4.13 23.62
N GLU A 125 10.10 -5.19 24.42
CA GLU A 125 10.37 -6.57 24.02
C GLU A 125 9.15 -7.30 23.43
N GLN A 126 7.98 -6.66 23.42
CA GLN A 126 6.77 -7.29 22.89
C GLN A 126 6.84 -7.35 21.37
N ARG A 127 7.29 -8.50 20.85
CA ARG A 127 7.18 -8.83 19.43
C ARG A 127 5.74 -9.19 19.11
N ILE A 128 5.23 -8.63 18.01
CA ILE A 128 3.88 -8.84 17.51
C ILE A 128 3.98 -9.55 16.16
N SER A 129 3.07 -10.47 15.86
CA SER A 129 3.07 -11.07 14.53
C SER A 129 2.60 -10.03 13.50
N ALA A 130 3.17 -10.06 12.30
CA ALA A 130 2.79 -9.16 11.24
C ALA A 130 2.54 -9.90 9.93
N ILE A 131 1.60 -9.41 9.13
CA ILE A 131 1.23 -9.96 7.83
C ILE A 131 1.69 -8.98 6.76
N PRO A 132 2.61 -9.39 5.86
CA PRO A 132 2.92 -8.62 4.67
C PRO A 132 1.69 -8.49 3.76
N ILE A 133 1.42 -7.29 3.28
CA ILE A 133 0.30 -7.00 2.39
C ILE A 133 0.74 -6.07 1.25
N THR A 134 0.10 -6.23 0.10
CA THR A 134 0.28 -5.38 -1.09
C THR A 134 -0.98 -5.43 -1.97
N ALA A 135 -1.04 -4.63 -3.02
CA ALA A 135 -2.09 -4.74 -4.03
C ALA A 135 -1.92 -6.05 -4.81
N LEU A 136 -3.03 -6.74 -5.09
CA LEU A 136 -3.01 -8.04 -5.77
C LEU A 136 -2.37 -7.94 -7.16
N HIS A 137 -2.67 -6.87 -7.91
CA HIS A 137 -2.11 -6.66 -9.24
C HIS A 137 -0.57 -6.54 -9.25
N ASN A 138 0.08 -6.30 -8.10
CA ASN A 138 1.53 -6.31 -8.00
C ASN A 138 2.13 -7.73 -8.04
N VAL A 139 1.34 -8.79 -7.81
CA VAL A 139 1.85 -10.16 -7.64
C VAL A 139 1.26 -11.21 -8.58
N VAL A 140 0.19 -10.89 -9.31
CA VAL A 140 -0.44 -11.80 -10.27
C VAL A 140 0.08 -11.58 -11.69
N ASN A 141 -0.07 -12.59 -12.54
CA ASN A 141 0.13 -12.44 -13.97
C ASN A 141 -1.10 -11.79 -14.60
N ASP A 142 -0.87 -10.89 -15.55
CA ASP A 142 -1.95 -10.23 -16.31
C ASP A 142 -1.55 -10.11 -17.78
N THR A 143 -2.56 -9.99 -18.64
CA THR A 143 -2.40 -9.69 -20.06
C THR A 143 -2.87 -8.27 -20.31
N ILE A 144 -1.92 -7.36 -20.51
CA ILE A 144 -2.19 -5.96 -20.76
C ILE A 144 -1.90 -5.69 -22.23
N LYS A 145 -2.92 -5.23 -22.97
CA LYS A 145 -2.82 -4.93 -24.41
C LYS A 145 -2.27 -6.10 -25.25
N GLY A 146 -2.61 -7.33 -24.86
CA GLY A 146 -2.23 -8.54 -25.58
C GLY A 146 -0.84 -9.08 -25.24
N VAL A 147 -0.09 -8.44 -24.34
CA VAL A 147 1.20 -8.96 -23.85
C VAL A 147 0.98 -9.57 -22.48
N LYS A 148 1.37 -10.85 -22.29
CA LYS A 148 1.38 -11.49 -20.98
C LYS A 148 2.57 -11.00 -20.14
N TYR A 149 2.27 -10.55 -18.94
CA TYR A 149 3.23 -10.12 -17.92
C TYR A 149 3.24 -11.13 -16.79
N ASN A 150 4.39 -11.77 -16.57
CA ASN A 150 4.54 -12.74 -15.48
C ASN A 150 5.18 -12.07 -14.28
N ALA A 151 4.50 -12.10 -13.14
CA ALA A 151 5.05 -11.67 -11.85
C ALA A 151 5.98 -12.76 -11.31
N SER A 152 7.20 -12.83 -11.86
CA SER A 152 8.18 -13.88 -11.53
C SER A 152 9.07 -13.49 -10.34
N GLY A 153 9.24 -12.19 -10.09
CA GLY A 153 10.23 -11.64 -9.16
C GLY A 153 10.04 -12.05 -7.69
N VAL A 154 11.16 -12.16 -6.97
CA VAL A 154 11.15 -12.19 -5.51
C VAL A 154 10.62 -10.86 -5.03
N ALA A 155 9.46 -10.87 -4.39
CA ALA A 155 8.89 -9.71 -3.74
C ALA A 155 9.87 -9.24 -2.66
N VAL A 156 10.59 -8.15 -2.95
CA VAL A 156 11.55 -7.58 -2.00
C VAL A 156 10.89 -6.41 -1.30
N MET A 157 10.68 -6.56 0.01
CA MET A 157 10.39 -5.43 0.88
C MET A 157 11.70 -4.75 1.25
N ILE A 158 11.80 -3.45 0.99
CA ILE A 158 12.95 -2.62 1.34
C ILE A 158 12.54 -1.73 2.52
N ASN A 159 13.17 -1.91 3.67
CA ASN A 159 12.99 -1.03 4.81
C ASN A 159 13.74 0.28 4.55
N SER A 160 13.04 1.42 4.57
CA SER A 160 13.63 2.73 4.34
C SER A 160 14.72 3.13 5.34
N ASP A 161 14.59 2.69 6.59
CA ASP A 161 15.45 3.12 7.69
C ASP A 161 16.76 2.35 7.71
N THR A 162 16.71 1.05 7.40
CA THR A 162 17.84 0.14 7.51
C THR A 162 18.42 -0.25 6.15
N GLY A 163 17.69 -0.02 5.06
CA GLY A 163 17.99 -0.53 3.73
C GLY A 163 17.91 -2.05 3.63
N THR A 164 17.39 -2.75 4.66
CA THR A 164 17.31 -4.21 4.67
C THR A 164 16.31 -4.67 3.61
N THR A 165 16.67 -5.73 2.92
CA THR A 165 15.85 -6.35 1.88
C THR A 165 15.37 -7.71 2.36
N LYS A 166 14.08 -7.99 2.17
CA LYS A 166 13.52 -9.30 2.50
C LYS A 166 12.64 -9.83 1.38
N ALA A 167 12.99 -11.02 0.93
CA ALA A 167 12.15 -11.87 0.09
C ALA A 167 10.89 -12.29 0.86
N ILE A 168 9.73 -11.96 0.32
CA ILE A 168 8.41 -12.36 0.82
C ILE A 168 7.68 -13.17 -0.25
N GLU A 169 6.99 -14.22 0.17
CA GLU A 169 6.13 -15.02 -0.69
C GLU A 169 4.68 -14.61 -0.44
N PHE A 170 4.02 -14.09 -1.47
CA PHE A 170 2.62 -13.71 -1.44
C PHE A 170 1.76 -14.87 -1.93
N GLN A 171 0.62 -15.11 -1.27
CA GLN A 171 -0.23 -16.27 -1.51
C GLN A 171 -0.66 -16.44 -2.96
N ARG A 172 -0.87 -15.33 -3.68
CA ARG A 172 -1.33 -15.29 -5.07
C ARG A 172 -0.23 -14.98 -6.07
N LYS A 173 1.04 -15.08 -5.65
CA LYS A 173 2.18 -14.78 -6.52
C LYS A 173 2.17 -15.71 -7.73
N GLY A 174 2.19 -15.12 -8.92
CA GLY A 174 2.26 -15.86 -10.19
C GLY A 174 0.96 -16.56 -10.60
N ASP A 175 -0.13 -16.35 -9.85
CA ASP A 175 -1.47 -16.74 -10.31
C ASP A 175 -1.83 -15.94 -11.56
N ASP A 176 -2.54 -16.54 -12.51
CA ASP A 176 -3.20 -15.75 -13.56
C ASP A 176 -4.40 -14.99 -12.99
N ILE A 177 -4.62 -13.76 -13.46
CA ILE A 177 -5.78 -12.96 -13.08
C ILE A 177 -7.10 -13.69 -13.42
N ASP A 178 -7.99 -13.78 -12.44
CA ASP A 178 -9.31 -14.37 -12.61
C ASP A 178 -10.34 -13.27 -12.89
N ARG A 179 -10.53 -12.97 -14.18
CA ARG A 179 -11.46 -11.90 -14.60
C ARG A 179 -12.92 -12.18 -14.24
N SER A 180 -13.28 -13.42 -13.89
CA SER A 180 -14.63 -13.71 -13.38
C SER A 180 -14.89 -13.09 -12.01
N LYS A 181 -13.83 -12.72 -11.28
CA LYS A 181 -13.89 -12.01 -9.99
C LYS A 181 -13.86 -10.49 -10.14
N SER A 182 -13.91 -9.95 -11.36
CA SER A 182 -14.01 -8.51 -11.58
C SER A 182 -15.25 -7.96 -10.87
N ILE A 183 -15.13 -6.77 -10.29
CA ILE A 183 -16.23 -6.10 -9.60
C ILE A 183 -16.47 -4.72 -10.20
N ASN A 184 -17.66 -4.18 -9.96
CA ASN A 184 -17.94 -2.77 -10.18
C ASN A 184 -17.87 -2.07 -8.82
N VAL A 185 -16.89 -1.18 -8.66
CA VAL A 185 -16.74 -0.37 -7.45
C VAL A 185 -17.69 0.81 -7.57
N GLU A 186 -18.79 0.77 -6.82
CA GLU A 186 -19.78 1.85 -6.76
C GLU A 186 -19.42 2.81 -5.64
N LEU A 187 -19.11 4.06 -6.00
CA LEU A 187 -18.66 5.09 -5.06
C LEU A 187 -19.67 6.24 -4.99
N PHE A 188 -20.02 6.63 -3.78
CA PHE A 188 -21.01 7.65 -3.47
C PHE A 188 -20.30 8.85 -2.83
N SER A 189 -20.62 10.05 -3.30
CA SER A 189 -20.21 11.30 -2.63
C SER A 189 -21.20 11.67 -1.53
N ASP A 190 -20.93 12.76 -0.79
CA ASP A 190 -21.75 13.15 0.36
C ASP A 190 -23.21 13.41 -0.03
N GLY A 191 -24.15 12.76 0.68
CA GLY A 191 -25.59 12.74 0.42
C GLY A 191 -26.13 11.45 -0.23
N GLU A 192 -27.21 10.89 0.32
CA GLU A 192 -27.84 9.63 -0.14
C GLU A 192 -28.34 9.63 -1.61
N ASN A 193 -28.41 10.81 -2.25
CA ASN A 193 -28.84 10.97 -3.64
C ASN A 193 -27.72 11.47 -4.57
N SER A 194 -26.48 11.42 -4.11
CA SER A 194 -25.35 11.99 -4.83
C SER A 194 -24.77 11.01 -5.87
N ARG A 195 -24.14 11.58 -6.90
CA ARG A 195 -23.65 10.89 -8.10
C ARG A 195 -22.88 9.60 -7.76
N VAL A 196 -23.35 8.48 -8.30
CA VAL A 196 -22.63 7.19 -8.27
C VAL A 196 -21.56 7.22 -9.35
N GLU A 197 -20.30 7.05 -8.96
CA GLU A 197 -19.24 6.68 -9.90
C GLU A 197 -19.09 5.17 -9.86
N THR A 198 -19.39 4.51 -10.99
CA THR A 198 -19.19 3.07 -11.14
C THR A 198 -17.87 2.83 -11.85
N ILE A 199 -16.94 2.19 -11.16
CA ILE A 199 -15.61 1.92 -11.67
C ILE A 199 -15.43 0.41 -11.89
N PRO A 200 -15.25 -0.05 -13.13
CA PRO A 200 -14.94 -1.45 -13.37
C PRO A 200 -13.54 -1.77 -12.84
N TRP A 201 -13.43 -2.78 -11.99
CA TRP A 201 -12.19 -3.21 -11.36
C TRP A 201 -11.88 -4.68 -11.65
N THR A 202 -10.86 -4.93 -12.47
CA THR A 202 -10.55 -6.25 -13.02
C THR A 202 -10.01 -7.24 -11.96
N TYR A 203 -9.39 -6.73 -10.89
CA TYR A 203 -8.70 -7.56 -9.91
C TYR A 203 -9.61 -8.06 -8.77
N GLY A 204 -10.90 -7.69 -8.78
CA GLY A 204 -11.83 -8.00 -7.70
C GLY A 204 -11.44 -7.30 -6.40
N ILE A 205 -11.28 -8.05 -5.30
CA ILE A 205 -10.64 -7.51 -4.08
C ILE A 205 -9.12 -7.48 -4.32
N ASP A 206 -8.60 -6.29 -4.59
CA ASP A 206 -7.22 -6.08 -5.04
C ASP A 206 -6.23 -6.01 -3.88
N ILE A 207 -6.20 -7.08 -3.10
CA ILE A 207 -5.27 -7.25 -1.98
C ILE A 207 -4.67 -8.65 -2.03
N SER A 208 -3.36 -8.74 -1.80
CA SER A 208 -2.67 -10.00 -1.56
C SER A 208 -1.91 -9.96 -0.24
N CYS A 209 -1.90 -11.09 0.47
CA CYS A 209 -1.19 -11.28 1.74
C CYS A 209 -0.02 -12.25 1.55
N GLY A 210 1.05 -12.05 2.32
CA GLY A 210 2.14 -13.02 2.48
C GLY A 210 1.98 -13.86 3.74
N ASP A 211 2.92 -14.78 3.95
CA ASP A 211 2.95 -15.58 5.18
C ASP A 211 3.16 -14.69 6.43
N PRO A 212 2.42 -14.94 7.52
CA PRO A 212 2.62 -14.18 8.76
C PRO A 212 4.04 -14.32 9.31
N ALA A 213 4.72 -13.20 9.52
CA ALA A 213 5.98 -13.13 10.25
C ALA A 213 5.69 -13.32 11.75
N ARG A 214 6.06 -14.49 12.30
CA ARG A 214 5.81 -14.83 13.71
C ARG A 214 7.08 -14.96 14.56
N LYS A 215 8.22 -15.19 13.93
CA LYS A 215 9.49 -15.45 14.64
C LYS A 215 10.00 -14.17 15.27
N LYS A 216 10.23 -14.14 16.59
CA LYS A 216 10.69 -12.92 17.30
C LYS A 216 12.02 -12.34 16.81
N ALA A 217 12.85 -13.17 16.20
CA ALA A 217 14.11 -12.77 15.59
C ALA A 217 13.91 -12.03 14.25
N PHE A 218 12.70 -12.05 13.69
CA PHE A 218 12.40 -11.37 12.44
C PHE A 218 12.11 -9.90 12.72
N GLU A 219 12.83 -9.03 12.04
CA GLU A 219 12.62 -7.59 12.00
C GLU A 219 11.14 -7.22 11.86
N PHE A 220 10.40 -7.92 10.98
CA PHE A 220 8.99 -7.63 10.70
C PHE A 220 8.04 -7.90 11.87
N THR A 221 8.53 -8.51 12.96
CA THR A 221 7.77 -8.63 14.22
C THR A 221 7.95 -7.44 15.16
N ASP A 222 8.71 -6.42 14.73
CA ASP A 222 8.81 -5.15 15.43
C ASP A 222 7.52 -4.32 15.25
N PRO A 223 6.84 -3.96 16.34
CA PRO A 223 5.62 -3.14 16.25
C PRO A 223 5.86 -1.76 15.60
N ASN A 224 7.09 -1.24 15.64
CA ASN A 224 7.42 0.04 15.01
C ASN A 224 7.42 -0.03 13.48
N LEU A 225 7.51 -1.23 12.90
CA LEU A 225 7.55 -1.46 11.46
C LEU A 225 6.19 -1.90 10.89
N SER A 226 5.17 -2.06 11.74
CA SER A 226 3.86 -2.58 11.34
C SER A 226 2.72 -1.68 11.83
N PHE A 227 1.63 -1.67 11.07
CA PHE A 227 0.43 -0.90 11.38
C PHE A 227 -0.53 -1.75 12.20
N GLU A 228 -1.03 -1.18 13.28
CA GLU A 228 -2.29 -1.63 13.86
C GLU A 228 -3.44 -1.31 12.90
N VAL A 229 -4.49 -2.14 12.91
CA VAL A 229 -5.71 -1.87 12.15
C VAL A 229 -6.71 -1.18 13.07
N VAL A 230 -7.47 -0.23 12.53
CA VAL A 230 -8.60 0.36 13.25
C VAL A 230 -9.57 -0.70 13.77
N GLY A 231 -10.24 -0.39 14.89
CA GLY A 231 -11.13 -1.33 15.55
C GLY A 231 -12.36 -1.73 14.71
N PRO A 232 -13.07 -2.81 15.07
CA PRO A 232 -14.27 -3.27 14.36
C PRO A 232 -15.44 -2.26 14.44
N ASN A 233 -15.40 -1.27 15.30
CA ASN A 233 -16.43 -0.24 15.38
C ASN A 233 -16.07 1.04 14.61
N PHE A 234 -14.92 1.06 13.95
CA PHE A 234 -14.49 2.18 13.15
C PHE A 234 -15.44 2.41 11.97
N GLN A 235 -15.78 3.67 11.72
CA GLN A 235 -16.67 4.10 10.66
C GLN A 235 -15.92 5.00 9.68
N TYR A 236 -15.95 4.64 8.40
CA TYR A 236 -15.41 5.46 7.33
C TYR A 236 -16.35 6.63 7.04
N LYS A 237 -15.78 7.82 6.82
CA LYS A 237 -16.55 9.03 6.49
C LYS A 237 -15.88 9.82 5.39
N ILE A 238 -16.69 10.47 4.54
CA ILE A 238 -16.20 11.46 3.58
C ILE A 238 -15.66 12.67 4.36
N GLY A 239 -14.56 13.25 3.88
CA GLY A 239 -13.83 14.33 4.56
C GLY A 239 -12.78 13.84 5.57
N GLN A 240 -12.80 12.56 5.93
CA GLN A 240 -11.85 11.99 6.88
C GLN A 240 -10.41 12.10 6.38
N ARG A 241 -9.52 12.65 7.20
CA ARG A 241 -8.13 12.91 6.80
C ARG A 241 -7.27 11.67 6.91
N ILE A 242 -6.54 11.42 5.84
CA ILE A 242 -5.78 10.19 5.64
C ILE A 242 -4.41 10.50 5.08
N GLY A 243 -3.46 9.62 5.37
CA GLY A 243 -2.09 9.68 4.90
C GLY A 243 -1.65 8.40 4.23
N MET A 244 -0.61 8.50 3.41
CA MET A 244 0.04 7.39 2.75
C MET A 244 1.54 7.65 2.74
N ALA A 245 2.32 6.76 3.36
CA ALA A 245 3.78 6.85 3.37
C ALA A 245 4.33 6.01 2.22
N ILE A 246 5.09 6.65 1.33
CA ILE A 246 5.63 6.05 0.11
C ILE A 246 7.14 6.07 0.18
N TYR A 247 7.78 4.91 0.01
CA TYR A 247 9.21 4.84 -0.21
C TYR A 247 9.49 4.83 -1.71
N ARG A 248 10.11 5.90 -2.21
CA ARG A 248 10.44 6.03 -3.64
C ARG A 248 11.84 5.50 -3.88
N ASN A 249 11.96 4.29 -4.41
CA ASN A 249 13.23 3.59 -4.64
C ASN A 249 13.81 3.78 -6.06
N TYR A 250 13.45 4.87 -6.73
CA TYR A 250 13.91 5.21 -8.09
C TYR A 250 14.13 6.71 -8.25
N GLU A 251 14.94 7.07 -9.24
CA GLU A 251 15.27 8.45 -9.60
C GLU A 251 14.37 8.95 -10.73
N PHE A 252 14.10 10.25 -10.74
CA PHE A 252 13.46 10.87 -11.89
C PHE A 252 14.48 11.13 -13.00
N ASP A 253 14.19 10.63 -14.19
CA ASP A 253 14.91 11.02 -15.41
C ASP A 253 14.30 12.31 -15.97
N PHE A 254 14.83 13.45 -15.54
CA PHE A 254 14.41 14.77 -16.01
C PHE A 254 14.82 15.06 -17.47
N MET A 255 15.70 14.23 -18.06
CA MET A 255 16.18 14.38 -19.42
C MET A 255 15.40 13.52 -20.42
N SER A 256 14.61 12.56 -19.93
CA SER A 256 13.77 11.71 -20.77
C SER A 256 12.81 12.53 -21.62
N THR A 257 12.70 12.19 -22.91
CA THR A 257 11.74 12.77 -23.86
C THR A 257 10.76 11.72 -24.39
N GLY A 258 10.74 10.53 -23.79
CA GLY A 258 9.93 9.38 -24.22
C GLY A 258 8.81 9.01 -23.26
N GLU A 259 8.41 7.73 -23.28
CA GLU A 259 7.31 7.19 -22.45
C GLU A 259 7.56 7.27 -20.92
N ASN A 260 8.82 7.51 -20.51
CA ASN A 260 9.22 7.71 -19.13
C ASN A 260 9.36 9.19 -18.75
N ASP A 261 8.95 10.11 -19.64
CA ASP A 261 8.94 11.54 -19.36
C ASP A 261 7.94 11.86 -18.25
N ILE A 262 8.48 12.23 -17.09
CA ILE A 262 7.70 12.64 -15.91
C ILE A 262 6.73 13.78 -16.22
N TYR A 263 7.10 14.69 -17.12
CA TYR A 263 6.25 15.82 -17.48
C TYR A 263 5.08 15.34 -18.33
N ALA A 264 5.36 14.59 -19.40
CA ALA A 264 4.33 14.08 -20.30
C ALA A 264 3.34 13.14 -19.58
N ASN A 265 3.85 12.26 -18.72
CA ASN A 265 3.03 11.30 -17.97
C ASN A 265 2.06 11.97 -16.99
N ASN A 266 2.40 13.16 -16.49
CA ASN A 266 1.56 13.92 -15.55
C ASN A 266 0.82 15.09 -16.21
N GLY A 267 0.95 15.27 -17.54
CA GLY A 267 0.37 16.41 -18.26
C GLY A 267 0.94 17.77 -17.81
N TRP A 268 2.20 17.78 -17.39
CA TRP A 268 2.88 18.97 -16.86
C TRP A 268 3.73 19.68 -17.91
N ASP A 269 3.92 20.97 -17.69
CA ASP A 269 4.88 21.77 -18.44
C ASP A 269 6.31 21.48 -17.94
N ARG A 270 7.26 21.38 -18.88
CA ARG A 270 8.70 21.26 -18.62
C ARG A 270 9.31 22.49 -17.94
N SER A 271 8.52 23.54 -17.75
CA SER A 271 8.90 24.70 -16.93
C SER A 271 8.94 24.41 -15.42
N LEU A 272 8.37 23.29 -14.94
CA LEU A 272 8.51 22.90 -13.52
C LEU A 272 9.96 22.58 -13.18
N SER A 273 10.45 23.18 -12.10
CA SER A 273 11.81 22.90 -11.63
C SER A 273 11.89 21.51 -10.99
N LYS A 274 13.12 20.98 -10.89
CA LYS A 274 13.40 19.77 -10.11
C LYS A 274 12.90 19.89 -8.67
N ASP A 275 13.04 21.08 -8.07
CA ASP A 275 12.59 21.34 -6.70
C ASP A 275 11.06 21.32 -6.59
N ASP A 276 10.33 21.82 -7.59
CA ASP A 276 8.86 21.72 -7.61
C ASP A 276 8.40 20.27 -7.71
N ILE A 277 9.07 19.48 -8.55
CA ILE A 277 8.80 18.04 -8.71
C ILE A 277 9.06 17.31 -7.39
N PHE A 278 10.17 17.60 -6.71
CA PHE A 278 10.48 17.03 -5.40
C PHE A 278 9.56 17.51 -4.29
N GLN A 279 9.00 18.72 -4.38
CA GLN A 279 7.95 19.15 -3.44
C GLN A 279 6.68 18.33 -3.62
N VAL A 280 6.37 17.86 -4.82
CA VAL A 280 5.14 17.10 -5.10
C VAL A 280 5.30 15.61 -4.81
N PHE A 281 6.40 15.01 -5.24
CA PHE A 281 6.63 13.56 -5.14
C PHE A 281 7.56 13.15 -4.00
N GLY A 282 8.31 14.09 -3.45
CA GLY A 282 9.42 13.83 -2.54
C GLY A 282 10.76 13.59 -3.25
N PRO A 283 11.88 13.60 -2.51
CA PRO A 283 13.22 13.30 -3.03
C PRO A 283 13.40 11.85 -3.47
N ASP A 284 14.46 11.62 -4.26
CA ASP A 284 14.83 10.27 -4.69
C ASP A 284 15.25 9.43 -3.47
N HIS A 285 14.99 8.12 -3.49
CA HIS A 285 15.43 7.16 -2.47
C HIS A 285 15.02 7.55 -1.04
N SER A 286 13.86 8.19 -0.89
CA SER A 286 13.37 8.71 0.38
C SER A 286 11.92 8.34 0.65
N VAL A 287 11.55 8.37 1.94
CA VAL A 287 10.14 8.25 2.35
C VAL A 287 9.48 9.62 2.29
N SER A 288 8.30 9.63 1.70
CA SER A 288 7.46 10.81 1.59
C SER A 288 6.05 10.48 2.04
N ILE A 289 5.47 11.37 2.85
CA ILE A 289 4.10 11.21 3.32
C ILE A 289 3.21 12.11 2.47
N HIS A 290 2.23 11.50 1.82
CA HIS A 290 1.20 12.17 1.04
C HIS A 290 -0.10 12.15 1.83
N THR A 291 -0.75 13.29 1.92
CA THR A 291 -1.95 13.50 2.71
C THR A 291 -3.14 13.83 1.81
N GLY A 292 -4.34 13.61 2.34
CA GLY A 292 -5.59 13.90 1.64
C GLY A 292 -6.79 13.56 2.49
N VAL A 293 -7.93 13.40 1.82
CA VAL A 293 -9.20 13.02 2.44
C VAL A 293 -9.87 11.89 1.68
N ILE A 294 -10.72 11.15 2.39
CA ILE A 294 -11.72 10.29 1.76
C ILE A 294 -12.72 11.19 1.05
N THR A 295 -12.94 10.97 -0.25
CA THR A 295 -13.87 11.75 -1.07
C THR A 295 -15.17 11.01 -1.36
N HIS A 296 -15.12 9.67 -1.38
CA HIS A 296 -16.27 8.82 -1.68
C HIS A 296 -16.20 7.54 -0.88
N LEU A 297 -17.35 6.92 -0.60
CA LEU A 297 -17.43 5.61 0.06
C LEU A 297 -18.18 4.63 -0.83
N SER A 298 -17.82 3.35 -0.77
CA SER A 298 -18.68 2.32 -1.36
C SER A 298 -19.83 1.95 -0.44
N SER A 299 -20.95 1.55 -1.06
CA SER A 299 -22.15 1.10 -0.34
C SER A 299 -21.91 -0.11 0.56
N ASP A 300 -20.95 -0.96 0.20
CA ASP A 300 -20.56 -2.16 0.95
C ASP A 300 -19.43 -1.93 1.98
N GLY A 301 -18.87 -0.71 2.05
CA GLY A 301 -17.76 -0.34 2.94
C GLY A 301 -16.42 -1.03 2.65
N ARG A 302 -16.30 -1.75 1.52
CA ARG A 302 -15.08 -2.47 1.14
C ARG A 302 -14.03 -1.58 0.49
N THR A 303 -14.47 -0.45 -0.05
CA THR A 303 -13.63 0.47 -0.81
C THR A 303 -13.99 1.91 -0.52
N PHE A 304 -13.04 2.81 -0.77
CA PHE A 304 -13.31 4.22 -0.78
C PHE A 304 -12.48 4.95 -1.83
N GLY A 305 -13.01 6.08 -2.27
CA GLY A 305 -12.31 7.04 -3.10
C GLY A 305 -11.52 8.02 -2.24
N HIS A 306 -10.32 8.41 -2.67
CA HIS A 306 -9.52 9.44 -2.02
C HIS A 306 -8.81 10.36 -3.01
N ASP A 307 -8.27 11.47 -2.50
CA ASP A 307 -7.59 12.51 -3.27
C ASP A 307 -6.10 12.70 -2.92
N ILE A 308 -5.52 11.82 -2.09
CA ILE A 308 -4.06 11.76 -1.88
C ILE A 308 -3.35 11.72 -3.24
N ASN A 309 -2.27 12.49 -3.42
CA ASN A 309 -1.45 12.41 -4.63
C ASN A 309 -0.88 11.00 -4.80
N THR A 310 -1.01 10.44 -6.01
CA THR A 310 -0.50 9.10 -6.37
C THR A 310 0.13 9.13 -7.74
N TYR A 311 1.12 8.28 -7.92
CA TYR A 311 1.93 8.15 -9.13
C TYR A 311 2.41 6.71 -9.23
N LYS A 312 2.84 6.30 -10.43
CA LYS A 312 3.34 4.95 -10.72
C LYS A 312 4.26 4.45 -9.60
N GLY A 313 3.87 3.33 -8.99
CA GLY A 313 4.57 2.66 -7.91
C GLY A 313 4.02 2.95 -6.52
N CYS A 314 2.86 3.62 -6.40
CA CYS A 314 2.17 3.81 -5.12
C CYS A 314 1.28 2.62 -4.73
N SER A 315 0.85 1.78 -5.66
CA SER A 315 -0.05 0.66 -5.35
C SER A 315 0.54 -0.31 -4.33
N GLY A 316 -0.28 -0.71 -3.37
CA GLY A 316 0.10 -1.52 -2.21
C GLY A 316 0.47 -0.72 -0.97
N ALA A 317 0.47 0.62 -1.05
CA ALA A 317 0.77 1.48 0.09
C ALA A 317 -0.34 1.43 1.13
N ILE A 318 0.05 1.49 2.40
CA ILE A 318 -0.91 1.53 3.49
C ILE A 318 -1.47 2.94 3.63
N VAL A 319 -2.80 3.03 3.62
CA VAL A 319 -3.52 4.24 3.95
C VAL A 319 -3.81 4.23 5.45
N PHE A 320 -3.37 5.27 6.15
CA PHE A 320 -3.49 5.42 7.60
C PHE A 320 -4.22 6.71 7.98
N LEU A 321 -4.67 6.81 9.23
CA LEU A 321 -5.36 7.99 9.76
C LEU A 321 -4.40 9.08 10.22
N LEU A 322 -4.66 10.33 9.83
CA LEU A 322 -3.93 11.48 10.37
C LEU A 322 -4.42 11.83 11.78
N ASP A 323 -3.60 12.52 12.56
CA ASP A 323 -3.90 12.94 13.93
C ASP A 323 -4.43 14.37 14.03
N LYS A 324 -4.24 15.21 13.01
CA LYS A 324 -4.68 16.61 13.02
C LYS A 324 -5.93 16.86 12.18
N TYR A 325 -6.72 17.84 12.61
CA TYR A 325 -7.90 18.36 11.92
C TYR A 325 -8.90 17.27 11.50
N GLN A 326 -9.03 16.23 12.31
CA GLN A 326 -10.15 15.31 12.22
C GLN A 326 -11.38 16.01 12.79
N ASP A 327 -12.54 15.85 12.17
CA ASP A 327 -13.78 16.55 12.57
C ASP A 327 -14.41 16.01 13.88
N GLY A 328 -13.59 15.57 14.84
CA GLY A 328 -14.00 15.05 16.15
C GLY A 328 -14.59 13.64 16.13
N LEU A 329 -14.48 12.94 15.00
CA LEU A 329 -15.13 11.65 14.75
C LEU A 329 -14.19 10.44 14.80
N ILE A 330 -12.91 10.67 15.08
CA ILE A 330 -11.90 9.64 15.27
C ILE A 330 -11.46 9.69 16.72
N ALA A 331 -11.36 8.52 17.37
CA ALA A 331 -10.77 8.45 18.68
C ALA A 331 -9.26 8.73 18.59
N ASP A 332 -8.69 9.47 19.54
CA ASP A 332 -7.27 9.87 19.49
C ASP A 332 -6.33 8.67 19.33
N ASP A 333 -6.74 7.48 19.81
CA ASP A 333 -5.98 6.24 19.71
C ASP A 333 -6.02 5.56 18.32
N ASP A 334 -6.86 6.02 17.39
CA ASP A 334 -6.92 5.50 16.02
C ASP A 334 -5.93 6.20 15.07
N ALA A 335 -5.33 7.32 15.49
CA ALA A 335 -4.31 8.01 14.72
C ALA A 335 -3.14 7.08 14.37
N GLY A 336 -2.71 7.08 13.11
CA GLY A 336 -1.64 6.21 12.60
C GLY A 336 -2.00 4.75 12.38
N LYS A 337 -3.24 4.33 12.67
CA LYS A 337 -3.72 2.97 12.33
C LYS A 337 -4.04 2.85 10.84
N ALA A 338 -3.82 1.67 10.29
CA ALA A 338 -4.18 1.31 8.92
C ALA A 338 -5.70 1.19 8.77
N ILE A 339 -6.21 1.74 7.67
CA ILE A 339 -7.62 1.67 7.30
C ILE A 339 -7.86 1.02 5.93
N ALA A 340 -6.87 1.07 5.03
CA ALA A 340 -6.95 0.52 3.68
C ALA A 340 -5.58 0.36 3.02
N ILE A 341 -5.60 -0.21 1.81
CA ILE A 341 -4.46 -0.33 0.89
C ILE A 341 -4.81 0.43 -0.38
N HIS A 342 -3.93 1.32 -0.83
CA HIS A 342 -4.09 1.99 -2.11
C HIS A 342 -3.85 1.01 -3.27
N VAL A 343 -4.68 1.06 -4.31
CA VAL A 343 -4.63 0.09 -5.43
C VAL A 343 -4.60 0.75 -6.82
N GLY A 344 -4.52 2.08 -6.88
CA GLY A 344 -4.52 2.85 -8.13
C GLY A 344 -5.79 3.67 -8.33
N CYS A 345 -6.09 4.02 -9.58
CA CYS A 345 -7.25 4.83 -9.95
C CYS A 345 -8.14 4.09 -10.96
N GLY A 346 -9.41 4.49 -11.03
CA GLY A 346 -10.39 3.85 -11.91
C GLY A 346 -10.08 4.06 -13.40
N PRO A 347 -10.39 3.09 -14.28
CA PRO A 347 -10.27 3.28 -15.73
C PRO A 347 -11.08 4.51 -16.18
N GLY A 348 -10.40 5.48 -16.80
CA GLY A 348 -11.03 6.71 -17.30
C GLY A 348 -11.28 7.79 -16.24
N SER A 349 -10.95 7.55 -14.97
CA SER A 349 -11.02 8.55 -13.90
C SER A 349 -9.61 8.98 -13.51
N THR A 350 -9.20 10.18 -13.93
CA THR A 350 -7.94 10.82 -13.48
C THR A 350 -8.11 11.66 -12.22
N LYS A 351 -9.27 11.54 -11.55
CA LYS A 351 -9.67 12.42 -10.46
C LYS A 351 -9.95 11.70 -9.15
N MET A 352 -9.98 10.36 -9.15
CA MET A 352 -10.21 9.60 -7.92
C MET A 352 -9.34 8.36 -7.81
N ASN A 353 -8.60 8.28 -6.70
CA ASN A 353 -7.83 7.12 -6.31
C ASN A 353 -8.72 6.19 -5.50
N ILE A 354 -8.44 4.89 -5.58
CA ILE A 354 -9.21 3.84 -4.91
C ILE A 354 -8.32 3.17 -3.88
N ALA A 355 -8.91 2.88 -2.73
CA ALA A 355 -8.31 2.04 -1.71
C ALA A 355 -9.29 0.96 -1.26
N PHE A 356 -8.77 -0.25 -0.99
CA PHE A 356 -9.53 -1.37 -0.43
C PHE A 356 -9.29 -1.48 1.07
N THR A 357 -10.37 -1.62 1.85
CA THR A 357 -10.31 -1.60 3.31
C THR A 357 -9.66 -2.86 3.86
N VAL A 358 -8.70 -2.71 4.80
CA VAL A 358 -7.96 -3.84 5.38
C VAL A 358 -8.82 -4.71 6.31
N ARG A 359 -9.97 -4.19 6.75
CA ARG A 359 -10.88 -4.88 7.68
C ARG A 359 -11.37 -6.23 7.14
N HIS A 360 -11.53 -6.35 5.82
CA HIS A 360 -11.97 -7.59 5.20
C HIS A 360 -10.91 -8.70 5.23
N LEU A 361 -9.63 -8.35 5.34
CA LEU A 361 -8.53 -9.33 5.40
C LEU A 361 -8.58 -10.16 6.69
N LEU A 362 -8.87 -9.51 7.82
CA LEU A 362 -8.84 -10.15 9.14
C LEU A 362 -9.98 -11.16 9.35
N VAL A 363 -11.09 -11.02 8.63
CA VAL A 363 -12.27 -11.90 8.75
C VAL A 363 -12.09 -13.21 7.95
N VAL A 364 -11.40 -13.14 6.81
CA VAL A 364 -11.19 -14.30 5.92
C VAL A 364 -10.25 -15.33 6.54
N GLU A 365 -9.22 -14.90 7.29
CA GLU A 365 -8.34 -15.85 7.99
C GLU A 365 -9.01 -16.52 9.20
N ALA A 366 -9.85 -15.79 9.94
CA ALA A 366 -10.50 -16.31 11.15
C ALA A 366 -11.60 -17.33 10.86
N SER A 367 -12.24 -17.26 9.68
CA SER A 367 -13.39 -18.09 9.30
C SER A 367 -13.03 -19.44 8.67
N GLY A 368 -11.73 -19.75 8.56
CA GLY A 368 -11.25 -21.07 8.19
C GLY A 368 -10.56 -21.06 6.84
N SER A 369 -9.23 -21.09 6.88
CA SER A 369 -8.49 -21.70 5.79
C SER A 369 -9.03 -23.13 5.61
N PRO A 370 -9.49 -23.52 4.41
CA PRO A 370 -9.37 -24.91 4.02
C PRO A 370 -7.89 -25.23 4.18
N SER A 371 -7.56 -26.33 4.84
CA SER A 371 -6.19 -26.82 4.91
C SER A 371 -5.58 -26.81 3.51
N LEU A 372 -4.78 -25.79 3.19
CA LEU A 372 -3.94 -25.76 2.01
C LEU A 372 -3.03 -26.97 2.20
N ASN A 373 -3.28 -27.97 1.36
CA ASN A 373 -2.61 -29.24 1.38
C ASN A 373 -1.16 -28.99 0.95
N LEU A 374 -0.31 -28.57 1.89
CA LEU A 374 1.14 -28.51 1.78
C LEU A 374 1.67 -29.96 1.75
N GLY A 375 1.39 -30.65 0.65
CA GLY A 375 1.58 -32.10 0.58
C GLY A 375 1.52 -32.60 -0.86
N ASN A 376 2.47 -32.18 -1.69
CA ASN A 376 3.27 -33.08 -2.53
C ASN A 376 4.20 -32.25 -3.44
N LYS A 377 5.38 -31.91 -2.91
CA LYS A 377 6.57 -31.81 -3.76
C LYS A 377 6.76 -33.19 -4.39
N ARG A 378 6.41 -33.32 -5.67
CA ARG A 378 6.85 -34.44 -6.50
C ARG A 378 8.38 -34.51 -6.39
N GLN A 379 8.87 -35.57 -5.75
CA GLN A 379 10.22 -36.05 -6.03
C GLN A 379 10.24 -36.40 -7.52
N ALA A 380 10.98 -35.62 -8.30
CA ALA A 380 11.51 -36.12 -9.56
C ALA A 380 12.57 -37.17 -9.18
N GLY A 381 12.18 -38.44 -9.28
CA GLY A 381 13.08 -39.59 -9.20
C GLY A 381 13.18 -40.23 -10.58
N SER A 382 14.44 -40.43 -11.01
CA SER A 382 14.97 -41.15 -12.18
C SER A 382 14.58 -40.67 -13.57
#